data_AF-A0A1R1SAU6-F1
#
_entry.id   AF-A0A1R1SAU6-F1
#
_cell.length_a   1.000
_cell.length_b   1.000
_cell.length_c   1.000
_cell.angle_alpha   90.00
_cell.angle_beta   90.00
_cell.angle_gamma   90.00
#
_symmetry.space_group_name_H-M   'P 1'
#
loop_
_entity.id
_entity.type
_entity.pdbx_description
1 polymer ?
#
loop_
_entity_poly.entity_id
_entity_poly.type
_entity_poly.pdbx_seq_one_letter_code
_entity_poly.pdbx_strand_id
1 'polypeptide(L)'
;MVVPLAMGGYTRSLTLVRRGDVLHCEHWTYCGFVRDRGAAARATRAVPLAGGEVTVRWEDGEPGDTSGLEKALRGPRRELTTGLVVRGIFNFETLQIYAATTLPGFCRLAAPEGSTLIAQQDAAAMLSDGSLAYLTHRKIKDAPDPTDHLTEFFIHAYGPAADQLAERFADRVRTWDQMVRESGYPPLTIHPAGTPNGQLPTGDVLDKPSARLVFQWPGRVRDRAQGLLAAGGQPVRLPTR
;
A
#
# COMPACT_ATOMS: atom_id res chain seq x y z
N MET A 1 18.71 5.76 -15.87
CA MET A 1 18.68 4.27 -15.84
C MET A 1 17.23 3.84 -15.70
N VAL A 2 16.79 2.80 -16.41
CA VAL A 2 15.43 2.24 -16.25
C VAL A 2 15.56 0.91 -15.52
N VAL A 3 14.84 0.72 -14.42
CA VAL A 3 14.90 -0.51 -13.61
C VAL A 3 13.52 -1.04 -13.25
N PRO A 4 13.29 -2.36 -13.31
CA PRO A 4 12.15 -2.97 -12.65
C PRO A 4 12.37 -2.96 -11.13
N LEU A 5 11.39 -2.50 -10.37
CA LEU A 5 11.41 -2.49 -8.91
C LEU A 5 10.11 -3.07 -8.38
N ALA A 6 10.21 -4.18 -7.65
CA ALA A 6 9.10 -4.72 -6.88
C ALA A 6 8.90 -3.90 -5.60
N MET A 7 7.68 -3.61 -5.20
CA MET A 7 7.31 -2.90 -3.96
C MET A 7 6.02 -3.55 -3.43
N GLY A 8 6.08 -4.23 -2.29
CA GLY A 8 4.94 -5.00 -1.75
C GLY A 8 4.41 -6.08 -2.69
N GLY A 9 5.30 -6.65 -3.52
CA GLY A 9 4.93 -7.66 -4.53
C GLY A 9 4.39 -7.08 -5.83
N TYR A 10 4.32 -5.76 -5.98
CA TYR A 10 3.92 -5.09 -7.20
C TYR A 10 5.14 -4.52 -7.92
N THR A 11 5.34 -4.88 -9.18
CA THR A 11 6.49 -4.40 -9.96
C THR A 11 6.12 -3.16 -10.76
N ARG A 12 7.00 -2.15 -10.75
CA ARG A 12 6.96 -0.98 -11.65
C ARG A 12 8.31 -0.85 -12.35
N SER A 13 8.29 -0.40 -13.60
CA SER A 13 9.52 0.08 -14.23
C SER A 13 9.70 1.56 -13.89
N LEU A 14 10.89 1.93 -13.41
CA LEU A 14 11.20 3.28 -12.95
C LEU A 14 12.35 3.88 -13.76
N THR A 15 12.15 5.09 -14.26
CA THR A 15 13.23 5.90 -14.82
C THR A 15 13.90 6.68 -13.69
N LEU A 16 15.14 6.32 -13.37
CA LEU A 16 15.92 6.88 -12.28
C LEU A 16 17.08 7.75 -12.80
N VAL A 17 17.25 8.91 -12.19
CA VAL A 17 18.37 9.83 -12.40
C VAL A 17 19.13 10.03 -11.09
N ARG A 18 20.46 9.87 -11.14
CA ARG A 18 21.33 10.07 -9.98
C ARG A 18 21.62 11.55 -9.77
N ARG A 19 21.44 12.04 -8.55
CA ARG A 19 21.84 13.38 -8.09
C ARG A 19 22.63 13.23 -6.78
N GLY A 20 23.95 13.28 -6.87
CA GLY A 20 24.82 12.85 -5.76
C GLY A 20 24.62 11.37 -5.42
N ASP A 21 24.41 11.07 -4.15
CA ASP A 21 24.17 9.70 -3.67
C ASP A 21 22.71 9.23 -3.76
N VAL A 22 21.79 10.13 -4.14
CA VAL A 22 20.35 9.87 -4.20
C VAL A 22 19.93 9.61 -5.65
N LEU A 23 19.08 8.60 -5.86
CA LEU A 23 18.39 8.40 -7.13
C LEU A 23 16.99 9.03 -7.05
N HIS A 24 16.65 9.84 -8.04
CA HIS A 24 15.34 10.45 -8.19
C HIS A 24 14.55 9.71 -9.27
N CYS A 25 13.32 9.35 -8.97
CA CYS A 25 12.40 8.79 -9.95
C CYS A 25 11.77 9.92 -10.77
N GLU A 26 11.95 9.88 -12.09
CA GLU A 26 11.35 10.84 -13.01
C GLU A 26 10.08 10.29 -13.66
N HIS A 27 10.03 8.98 -13.93
CA HIS A 27 8.89 8.35 -14.58
C HIS A 27 8.58 6.99 -13.98
N TRP A 28 7.29 6.70 -13.89
CA TRP A 28 6.73 5.42 -13.49
C TRP A 28 6.08 4.75 -14.68
N THR A 29 6.24 3.44 -14.79
CA THR A 29 5.48 2.65 -15.76
C THR A 29 4.93 1.42 -15.08
N TYR A 30 3.60 1.27 -15.16
CA TYR A 30 2.96 0.02 -14.79
C TYR A 30 3.39 -1.07 -15.76
N CYS A 31 3.92 -2.14 -15.20
CA CYS A 31 4.32 -3.29 -15.98
C CYS A 31 3.69 -4.51 -15.31
N GLY A 32 2.91 -5.29 -16.05
CA GLY A 32 2.43 -6.60 -15.63
C GLY A 32 3.56 -7.64 -15.62
N PHE A 33 4.75 -7.28 -15.12
CA PHE A 33 5.87 -8.21 -15.02
C PHE A 33 5.43 -9.35 -14.11
N VAL A 34 5.28 -10.54 -14.70
CA VAL A 34 5.32 -11.79 -13.97
C VAL A 34 6.71 -11.88 -13.36
N ARG A 35 6.79 -12.15 -12.05
CA ARG A 35 8.06 -12.27 -11.33
C ARG A 35 9.05 -13.14 -12.10
N ASP A 36 10.33 -12.81 -11.98
CA ASP A 36 11.40 -13.72 -12.36
C ASP A 36 11.14 -15.09 -11.73
N ARG A 37 10.94 -16.09 -12.58
CA ARG A 37 10.90 -17.52 -12.20
C ARG A 37 12.29 -18.16 -12.30
N GLY A 38 13.35 -17.35 -12.42
CA GLY A 38 14.74 -17.79 -12.58
C GLY A 38 15.43 -18.10 -11.25
N ALA A 39 16.61 -18.73 -11.32
CA ALA A 39 17.40 -19.13 -10.15
C ALA A 39 17.88 -17.97 -9.24
N ALA A 40 17.81 -16.72 -9.73
CA ALA A 40 18.09 -15.51 -8.97
C ALA A 40 16.83 -14.88 -8.33
N ALA A 41 15.66 -15.52 -8.46
CA ALA A 41 14.44 -15.06 -7.84
C ALA A 41 14.61 -15.01 -6.33
N ARG A 42 14.46 -13.82 -5.75
CA ARG A 42 14.46 -13.65 -4.30
C ARG A 42 13.35 -14.51 -3.72
N ALA A 43 13.70 -15.42 -2.82
CA ALA A 43 12.72 -16.20 -2.08
C ALA A 43 11.87 -15.25 -1.24
N THR A 44 10.63 -15.04 -1.66
CA THR A 44 9.62 -14.32 -0.87
C THR A 44 9.35 -15.15 0.37
N ARG A 45 9.48 -14.53 1.55
CA ARG A 45 9.15 -15.19 2.80
C ARG A 45 7.64 -15.43 2.83
N ALA A 46 7.25 -16.67 3.12
CA ALA A 46 5.86 -17.08 3.06
C ALA A 46 5.53 -18.03 4.22
N VAL A 47 4.30 -17.90 4.75
CA VAL A 47 3.76 -18.77 5.79
C VAL A 47 2.43 -19.35 5.31
N PRO A 48 2.31 -20.68 5.17
CA PRO A 48 1.02 -21.31 4.94
C PRO A 48 0.17 -21.24 6.22
N LEU A 49 -1.12 -20.99 6.03
CA LEU A 49 -2.15 -20.95 7.06
C LEU A 49 -3.33 -21.84 6.65
N ALA A 50 -4.17 -22.18 7.62
CA ALA A 50 -5.38 -22.97 7.41
C ALA A 50 -5.08 -24.29 6.67
N GLY A 51 -4.04 -25.00 7.10
CA GLY A 51 -3.62 -26.25 6.46
C GLY A 51 -3.06 -26.11 5.04
N GLY A 52 -2.69 -24.88 4.63
CA GLY A 52 -2.14 -24.59 3.30
C GLY A 52 -3.13 -23.96 2.32
N GLU A 53 -4.39 -23.76 2.72
CA GLU A 53 -5.40 -23.09 1.88
C GLU A 53 -5.11 -21.60 1.66
N VAL A 54 -4.39 -20.97 2.58
CA VAL A 54 -4.01 -19.56 2.49
C VAL A 54 -2.50 -19.45 2.70
N THR A 55 -1.82 -18.66 1.88
CA THR A 55 -0.40 -18.34 2.08
C THR A 55 -0.25 -16.84 2.29
N VAL A 56 0.33 -16.45 3.43
CA VAL A 56 0.76 -15.07 3.67
C VAL A 56 2.17 -14.89 3.14
N ARG A 57 2.42 -13.79 2.42
CA ARG A 57 3.71 -13.48 1.80
C ARG A 57 4.18 -12.08 2.16
N TRP A 58 5.46 -11.94 2.51
CA TRP A 58 6.12 -10.64 2.71
C TRP A 58 7.19 -10.47 1.66
N GLU A 59 6.91 -9.55 0.76
CA GLU A 59 7.76 -9.24 -0.38
C GLU A 59 8.86 -8.26 0.00
N ASP A 60 8.61 -7.48 1.06
CA ASP A 60 9.51 -6.48 1.63
C ASP A 60 9.48 -6.55 3.16
N GLY A 61 10.58 -6.16 3.78
CA GLY A 61 10.72 -6.15 5.24
C GLY A 61 10.82 -7.55 5.86
N GLU A 62 10.71 -7.57 7.19
CA GLU A 62 10.64 -8.80 7.97
C GLU A 62 9.20 -9.32 8.05
N PRO A 63 9.00 -10.65 8.10
CA PRO A 63 7.67 -11.21 8.28
C PRO A 63 7.00 -10.68 9.55
N GLY A 64 5.70 -10.38 9.43
CA GLY A 64 4.86 -10.08 10.59
C GLY A 64 4.55 -11.32 11.41
N ASP A 65 4.08 -11.11 12.63
CA ASP A 65 3.62 -12.19 13.51
C ASP A 65 2.33 -12.83 12.96
N THR A 66 2.35 -14.15 12.81
CA THR A 66 1.20 -14.95 12.35
C THR A 66 0.51 -15.69 13.48
N SER A 67 0.98 -15.52 14.72
CA SER A 67 0.41 -16.14 15.91
C SER A 67 -1.09 -15.82 16.01
N GLY A 68 -1.91 -16.86 16.17
CA GLY A 68 -3.36 -16.72 16.28
C GLY A 68 -4.12 -16.64 14.95
N LEU A 69 -3.46 -16.42 13.80
CA LEU A 69 -4.17 -16.31 12.51
C LEU A 69 -4.87 -17.59 12.08
N GLU A 70 -4.28 -18.74 12.41
CA GLU A 70 -4.91 -20.05 12.24
C GLU A 70 -6.29 -20.11 12.92
N LYS A 71 -6.40 -19.60 14.15
CA LYS A 71 -7.66 -19.55 14.87
C LYS A 71 -8.57 -18.46 14.29
N ALA A 72 -8.01 -17.31 13.94
CA ALA A 72 -8.74 -16.17 13.39
C ALA A 72 -9.49 -16.54 12.09
N LEU A 73 -8.83 -17.24 11.17
CA LEU A 73 -9.42 -17.66 9.88
C LEU A 73 -10.57 -18.65 10.04
N ARG A 74 -10.61 -19.43 11.14
CA ARG A 74 -11.74 -20.31 11.47
C ARG A 74 -12.91 -19.56 12.14
N GLY A 75 -12.69 -18.30 12.52
CA GLY A 75 -13.68 -17.45 13.15
C GLY A 75 -14.60 -16.75 12.13
N PRO A 76 -15.53 -15.91 12.63
CA PRO A 76 -16.40 -15.14 11.76
C PRO A 76 -15.59 -14.14 10.92
N ARG A 77 -15.95 -14.04 9.64
CA ARG A 77 -15.42 -13.01 8.74
C ARG A 77 -16.15 -11.69 9.00
N ARG A 78 -15.38 -10.65 9.30
CA ARG A 78 -15.87 -9.28 9.30
C ARG A 78 -15.82 -8.70 7.89
N GLU A 79 -16.85 -7.96 7.56
CA GLU A 79 -17.11 -7.40 6.24
C GLU A 79 -17.35 -5.89 6.39
N LEU A 80 -16.53 -5.07 5.72
CA LEU A 80 -16.62 -3.61 5.77
C LEU A 80 -16.53 -3.00 4.37
N THR A 81 -17.50 -2.14 4.03
CA THR A 81 -17.45 -1.33 2.82
C THR A 81 -16.43 -0.19 2.94
N THR A 82 -15.66 0.04 1.87
CA THR A 82 -14.83 1.23 1.77
C THR A 82 -15.62 2.46 1.30
N GLY A 83 -16.80 2.27 0.70
CA GLY A 83 -17.59 3.29 0.00
C GLY A 83 -17.07 3.62 -1.41
N LEU A 84 -15.91 3.08 -1.81
CA LEU A 84 -15.34 3.28 -3.13
C LEU A 84 -16.03 2.39 -4.14
N VAL A 85 -16.83 3.02 -5.01
CA VAL A 85 -17.46 2.39 -6.17
C VAL A 85 -16.76 2.85 -7.44
N VAL A 86 -16.37 1.90 -8.27
CA VAL A 86 -15.72 2.13 -9.56
C VAL A 86 -16.54 1.54 -10.68
N ARG A 87 -16.45 2.17 -11.85
CA ARG A 87 -17.20 1.79 -13.04
C ARG A 87 -16.25 1.24 -14.10
N GLY A 88 -16.69 0.18 -14.75
CA GLY A 88 -15.96 -0.44 -15.85
C GLY A 88 -14.61 -1.04 -15.46
N ILE A 89 -13.70 -1.11 -16.43
CA ILE A 89 -12.31 -1.48 -16.19
C ILE A 89 -11.65 -0.31 -15.46
N PHE A 90 -11.36 -0.52 -14.18
CA PHE A 90 -10.77 0.49 -13.33
C PHE A 90 -9.30 0.18 -13.02
N ASN A 91 -8.43 1.18 -13.21
CA ASN A 91 -7.03 1.06 -12.85
C ASN A 91 -6.79 1.52 -11.40
N PHE A 92 -6.41 0.58 -10.54
CA PHE A 92 -6.06 0.83 -9.13
C PHE A 92 -4.58 0.55 -8.85
N GLU A 93 -3.71 0.66 -9.86
CA GLU A 93 -2.28 0.40 -9.74
C GLU A 93 -1.57 1.28 -8.70
N THR A 94 -2.03 2.50 -8.47
CA THR A 94 -1.45 3.39 -7.45
C THR A 94 -1.93 2.99 -6.06
N LEU A 95 -3.15 2.45 -5.91
CA LEU A 95 -3.66 1.91 -4.64
C LEU A 95 -2.78 0.75 -4.15
N GLN A 96 -2.29 -0.08 -5.08
CA GLN A 96 -1.40 -1.18 -4.78
C GLN A 96 -0.10 -0.71 -4.08
N ILE A 97 0.58 0.29 -4.66
CA ILE A 97 1.83 0.83 -4.09
C ILE A 97 1.53 1.67 -2.85
N TYR A 98 0.42 2.41 -2.83
CA TYR A 98 0.00 3.20 -1.68
C TYR A 98 -0.26 2.30 -0.47
N ALA A 99 -1.02 1.21 -0.64
CA ALA A 99 -1.26 0.22 0.41
C ALA A 99 0.06 -0.41 0.89
N ALA A 100 0.92 -0.82 -0.04
CA ALA A 100 2.21 -1.46 0.27
C ALA A 100 3.17 -0.58 1.06
N THR A 101 3.06 0.76 0.93
CA THR A 101 3.99 1.71 1.55
C THR A 101 3.40 2.43 2.75
N THR A 102 2.07 2.45 2.91
CA THR A 102 1.39 3.22 3.97
C THR A 102 0.67 2.37 5.01
N LEU A 103 0.49 1.07 4.78
CA LEU A 103 -0.10 0.14 5.77
C LEU A 103 1.00 -0.52 6.60
N PRO A 104 1.03 -0.28 7.93
CA PRO A 104 1.86 -1.08 8.83
C PRO A 104 1.45 -2.56 8.77
N GLY A 105 2.43 -3.47 8.74
CA GLY A 105 2.17 -4.90 8.66
C GLY A 105 1.63 -5.36 7.30
N PHE A 106 1.83 -4.57 6.24
CA PHE A 106 1.43 -4.95 4.89
C PHE A 106 2.00 -6.32 4.48
N CYS A 107 1.17 -7.13 3.84
CA CYS A 107 1.53 -8.41 3.27
C CYS A 107 0.64 -8.73 2.06
N ARG A 108 0.92 -9.86 1.40
CA ARG A 108 0.09 -10.40 0.32
C ARG A 108 -0.48 -11.74 0.73
N LEU A 109 -1.76 -11.95 0.45
CA LEU A 109 -2.37 -13.27 0.56
C LEU A 109 -2.35 -13.96 -0.80
N ALA A 110 -2.14 -15.26 -0.80
CA ALA A 110 -2.42 -16.12 -1.93
C ALA A 110 -3.37 -17.24 -1.49
N ALA A 111 -4.38 -17.54 -2.31
CA ALA A 111 -5.35 -18.59 -2.07
C ALA A 111 -5.75 -19.24 -3.41
N PRO A 112 -6.21 -20.50 -3.41
CA PRO A 112 -6.75 -21.11 -4.61
C PRO A 112 -8.03 -20.41 -5.07
N GLU A 113 -8.36 -20.56 -6.35
CA GLU A 113 -9.65 -20.11 -6.87
C GLU A 113 -10.79 -20.83 -6.14
N GLY A 114 -11.85 -20.09 -5.81
CA GLY A 114 -12.98 -20.63 -5.05
C GLY A 114 -12.73 -20.82 -3.54
N SER A 115 -11.61 -20.32 -3.00
CA SER A 115 -11.38 -20.32 -1.54
C SER A 115 -12.54 -19.65 -0.79
N THR A 116 -13.01 -20.29 0.26
CA THR A 116 -14.08 -19.77 1.14
C THR A 116 -13.55 -18.78 2.18
N LEU A 117 -12.24 -18.84 2.45
CA LEU A 117 -11.53 -17.96 3.39
C LEU A 117 -11.14 -16.65 2.72
N ILE A 118 -10.49 -16.71 1.56
CA ILE A 118 -9.99 -15.52 0.86
C ILE A 118 -10.64 -15.42 -0.51
N ALA A 119 -11.48 -14.40 -0.67
CA ALA A 119 -12.27 -14.16 -1.88
C ALA A 119 -11.46 -13.82 -3.15
N GLN A 120 -10.13 -13.73 -3.06
CA GLN A 120 -9.24 -13.36 -4.17
C GLN A 120 -8.02 -14.28 -4.17
N GLN A 121 -7.55 -14.67 -5.36
CA GLN A 121 -6.36 -15.51 -5.47
C GLN A 121 -5.08 -14.80 -5.05
N ASP A 122 -5.04 -13.47 -5.19
CA ASP A 122 -3.96 -12.64 -4.70
C ASP A 122 -4.51 -11.31 -4.16
N ALA A 123 -4.30 -11.03 -2.87
CA ALA A 123 -4.87 -9.86 -2.20
C ALA A 123 -3.83 -9.02 -1.46
N ALA A 124 -4.01 -7.70 -1.49
CA ALA A 124 -3.35 -6.79 -0.57
C ALA A 124 -3.93 -6.99 0.83
N ALA A 125 -3.06 -7.16 1.83
CA ALA A 125 -3.45 -7.46 3.19
C ALA A 125 -2.61 -6.70 4.22
N MET A 126 -3.09 -6.71 5.46
CA MET A 126 -2.32 -6.29 6.61
C MET A 126 -2.53 -7.21 7.81
N LEU A 127 -1.48 -7.35 8.62
CA LEU A 127 -1.47 -8.14 9.84
C LEU A 127 -1.13 -7.27 11.05
N SER A 128 -1.79 -7.56 12.18
CA SER A 128 -1.49 -6.99 13.48
C SER A 128 -2.26 -7.78 14.55
N ASP A 129 -1.65 -8.01 15.71
CA ASP A 129 -2.35 -8.49 16.91
C ASP A 129 -3.19 -9.76 16.68
N GLY A 130 -2.59 -10.75 16.02
CA GLY A 130 -3.25 -12.02 15.69
C GLY A 130 -4.48 -11.89 14.79
N SER A 131 -4.57 -10.78 14.05
CA SER A 131 -5.68 -10.43 13.18
C SER A 131 -5.19 -10.11 11.77
N LEU A 132 -6.08 -10.28 10.80
CA LEU A 132 -5.82 -10.09 9.38
C LEU A 132 -6.94 -9.27 8.76
N ALA A 133 -6.60 -8.30 7.90
CA ALA A 133 -7.55 -7.67 7.00
C ALA A 133 -7.00 -7.64 5.58
N TYR A 134 -7.86 -7.83 4.58
CA TYR A 134 -7.45 -7.79 3.18
C TYR A 134 -8.49 -7.10 2.31
N LEU A 135 -7.98 -6.47 1.24
CA LEU A 135 -8.78 -5.79 0.23
C LEU A 135 -9.35 -6.80 -0.76
N THR A 136 -10.65 -6.71 -0.99
CA THR A 136 -11.36 -7.43 -2.03
C THR A 136 -12.31 -6.48 -2.75
N HIS A 137 -13.08 -6.98 -3.70
CA HIS A 137 -14.07 -6.21 -4.41
C HIS A 137 -15.27 -7.08 -4.74
N ARG A 138 -16.45 -6.48 -4.78
CA ARG A 138 -17.70 -7.13 -5.17
C ARG A 138 -18.33 -6.39 -6.33
N LYS A 139 -18.88 -7.13 -7.29
CA LYS A 139 -19.73 -6.54 -8.33
C LYS A 139 -21.07 -6.14 -7.68
N ILE A 140 -21.42 -4.86 -7.76
CA ILE A 140 -22.72 -4.37 -7.27
C ILE A 140 -23.74 -4.23 -8.40
N LYS A 141 -23.29 -4.06 -9.65
CA LYS A 141 -24.14 -4.06 -10.84
C LYS A 141 -23.44 -4.79 -11.97
N ASP A 142 -24.14 -5.77 -12.54
CA ASP A 142 -23.76 -6.43 -13.78
C ASP A 142 -24.51 -5.77 -14.96
N ALA A 143 -23.86 -5.66 -16.10
CA ALA A 143 -24.39 -4.96 -17.28
C ALA A 143 -23.85 -5.61 -18.56
N PRO A 144 -24.61 -5.59 -19.68
CA PRO A 144 -24.13 -6.16 -20.94
C PRO A 144 -22.86 -5.48 -21.46
N ASP A 145 -22.75 -4.17 -21.26
CA ASP A 145 -21.53 -3.41 -21.53
C ASP A 145 -20.59 -3.47 -20.31
N PRO A 146 -19.35 -3.98 -20.45
CA PRO A 146 -18.40 -4.02 -19.36
C PRO A 146 -18.10 -2.66 -18.75
N THR A 147 -18.25 -1.57 -19.50
CA THR A 147 -18.05 -0.20 -19.03
C THR A 147 -19.13 0.26 -18.06
N ASP A 148 -20.28 -0.41 -18.02
CA ASP A 148 -21.40 -0.10 -17.12
C ASP A 148 -21.43 -0.96 -15.85
N HIS A 149 -20.49 -1.91 -15.72
CA HIS A 149 -20.32 -2.65 -14.47
C HIS A 149 -19.97 -1.70 -13.34
N LEU A 150 -20.56 -1.93 -12.18
CA LEU A 150 -20.18 -1.25 -10.96
C LEU A 150 -19.55 -2.26 -10.01
N THR A 151 -18.38 -1.91 -9.50
CA THR A 151 -17.62 -2.71 -8.55
C THR A 151 -17.34 -1.86 -7.32
N GLU A 152 -17.59 -2.43 -6.15
CA GLU A 152 -17.29 -1.78 -4.87
C GLU A 152 -16.10 -2.46 -4.20
N PHE A 153 -15.14 -1.66 -3.73
CA PHE A 153 -14.03 -2.15 -2.93
C PHE A 153 -14.46 -2.40 -1.48
N PHE A 154 -13.97 -3.49 -0.92
CA PHE A 154 -14.44 -4.02 0.33
C PHE A 154 -13.29 -4.60 1.14
N ILE A 155 -13.40 -4.57 2.47
CA ILE A 155 -12.43 -5.16 3.38
C ILE A 155 -13.05 -6.37 4.05
N HIS A 156 -12.35 -7.50 3.96
CA HIS A 156 -12.62 -8.67 4.77
C HIS A 156 -11.58 -8.75 5.88
N ALA A 157 -12.00 -9.07 7.09
CA ALA A 157 -11.10 -9.17 8.24
C ALA A 157 -11.44 -10.34 9.17
N TYR A 158 -10.42 -10.81 9.89
CA TYR A 158 -10.45 -11.95 10.78
C TYR A 158 -9.66 -11.66 12.05
N GLY A 159 -10.07 -12.27 13.16
CA GLY A 159 -9.34 -12.23 14.42
C GLY A 159 -9.87 -11.19 15.42
N PRO A 160 -9.26 -11.11 16.61
CA PRO A 160 -9.75 -10.30 17.72
C PRO A 160 -9.78 -8.79 17.44
N ALA A 161 -8.94 -8.29 16.53
CA ALA A 161 -8.88 -6.88 16.12
C ALA A 161 -9.47 -6.66 14.71
N ALA A 162 -10.31 -7.56 14.20
CA ALA A 162 -10.84 -7.52 12.83
C ALA A 162 -11.49 -6.17 12.48
N ASP A 163 -12.32 -5.60 13.36
CA ASP A 163 -12.96 -4.31 13.13
C ASP A 163 -11.94 -3.17 12.98
N GLN A 164 -10.95 -3.12 13.87
CA GLN A 164 -9.92 -2.08 13.85
C GLN A 164 -9.05 -2.17 12.59
N LEU A 165 -8.65 -3.38 12.19
CA LEU A 165 -7.85 -3.59 10.98
C LEU A 165 -8.67 -3.28 9.73
N ALA A 166 -9.95 -3.67 9.71
CA ALA A 166 -10.84 -3.38 8.60
C ALA A 166 -10.98 -1.87 8.39
N GLU A 167 -11.27 -1.12 9.46
CA GLU A 167 -11.41 0.34 9.38
C GLU A 167 -10.09 1.01 8.96
N ARG A 168 -8.97 0.58 9.54
CA ARG A 168 -7.65 1.13 9.19
C ARG A 168 -7.32 0.93 7.71
N PHE A 169 -7.63 -0.24 7.14
CA PHE A 169 -7.43 -0.50 5.72
C PHE A 169 -8.42 0.33 4.89
N ALA A 170 -9.71 0.31 5.23
CA ALA A 170 -10.73 1.10 4.54
C ALA A 170 -10.36 2.59 4.51
N ASP A 171 -9.86 3.16 5.59
CA ASP A 171 -9.38 4.54 5.66
C ASP A 171 -8.18 4.80 4.76
N ARG A 172 -7.26 3.84 4.58
CA ARG A 172 -6.20 3.97 3.59
C ARG A 172 -6.76 3.98 2.17
N VAL A 173 -7.75 3.13 1.86
CA VAL A 173 -8.42 3.12 0.54
C VAL A 173 -9.14 4.45 0.30
N ARG A 174 -9.89 4.96 1.28
CA ARG A 174 -10.59 6.26 1.19
C ARG A 174 -9.62 7.43 1.04
N THR A 175 -8.52 7.44 1.80
CA THR A 175 -7.49 8.49 1.67
C THR A 175 -6.86 8.45 0.28
N TRP A 176 -6.57 7.25 -0.23
CA TRP A 176 -6.05 7.09 -1.58
C TRP A 176 -7.03 7.64 -2.62
N ASP A 177 -8.30 7.28 -2.52
CA ASP A 177 -9.35 7.73 -3.43
C ASP A 177 -9.45 9.26 -3.47
N GLN A 178 -9.42 9.90 -2.31
CA GLN A 178 -9.58 11.35 -2.17
C GLN A 178 -8.33 12.15 -2.57
N MET A 179 -7.14 11.64 -2.24
CA MET A 179 -5.91 12.45 -2.29
C MET A 179 -4.93 12.02 -3.38
N VAL A 180 -4.97 10.74 -3.79
CA VAL A 180 -3.90 10.13 -4.59
C VAL A 180 -4.39 9.70 -5.96
N ARG A 181 -5.60 9.15 -6.05
CA ARG A 181 -6.15 8.49 -7.23
C ARG A 181 -5.95 9.29 -8.52
N GLU A 182 -6.29 10.57 -8.50
CA GLU A 182 -6.20 11.46 -9.67
C GLU A 182 -4.78 12.01 -9.93
N SER A 183 -3.89 11.95 -8.94
CA SER A 183 -2.52 12.50 -9.04
C SER A 183 -1.49 11.53 -9.62
N GLY A 184 -1.80 10.23 -9.64
CA GLY A 184 -0.86 9.19 -10.09
C GLY A 184 0.15 8.77 -9.02
N TYR A 185 1.36 8.37 -9.46
CA TYR A 185 2.44 7.98 -8.55
C TYR A 185 3.13 9.20 -7.92
N PRO A 186 3.67 9.07 -6.70
CA PRO A 186 4.27 10.18 -6.00
C PRO A 186 5.71 10.42 -6.49
N PRO A 187 6.30 11.58 -6.16
CA PRO A 187 7.74 11.71 -6.15
C PRO A 187 8.37 10.60 -5.30
N LEU A 188 9.42 9.98 -5.84
CA LEU A 188 10.17 8.91 -5.19
C LEU A 188 11.66 9.25 -5.23
N THR A 189 12.29 9.16 -4.06
CA THR A 189 13.75 9.23 -3.91
C THR A 189 14.27 7.93 -3.31
N ILE A 190 15.44 7.50 -3.75
CA ILE A 190 16.08 6.26 -3.30
C ILE A 190 17.44 6.62 -2.72
N HIS A 191 17.61 6.31 -1.45
CA HIS A 191 18.78 6.63 -0.64
C HIS A 191 19.58 5.36 -0.33
N PRO A 192 20.89 5.47 -0.03
CA PRO A 192 21.67 4.33 0.47
C PRO A 192 21.03 3.67 1.71
N ALA A 193 21.13 2.34 1.84
CA ALA A 193 20.55 1.59 2.96
C ALA A 193 20.95 2.11 4.35
N GLY A 194 22.19 2.63 4.49
CA GLY A 194 22.71 3.17 5.74
C GLY A 194 22.26 4.59 6.09
N THR A 195 21.44 5.24 5.24
CA THR A 195 21.01 6.63 5.46
C THR A 195 20.15 6.72 6.72
N PRO A 196 20.51 7.49 7.76
CA PRO A 196 19.74 7.61 9.00
C PRO A 196 18.35 8.25 8.77
N ASN A 197 17.37 7.89 9.60
CA ASN A 197 15.99 8.42 9.51
C ASN A 197 15.93 9.96 9.50
N GLY A 198 16.76 10.63 10.30
CA GLY A 198 16.79 12.10 10.37
C GLY A 198 17.36 12.80 9.13
N GLN A 199 17.95 12.05 8.19
CA GLN A 199 18.47 12.57 6.92
C GLN A 199 17.57 12.24 5.72
N LEU A 200 16.55 11.40 5.92
CA LEU A 200 15.56 11.13 4.88
C LEU A 200 14.58 12.30 4.74
N PRO A 201 14.12 12.62 3.51
CA PRO A 201 13.03 13.56 3.34
C PRO A 201 11.74 13.03 3.99
N THR A 202 10.82 13.93 4.31
CA THR A 202 9.49 13.55 4.79
C THR A 202 8.76 12.74 3.73
N GLY A 203 8.26 11.56 4.11
CA GLY A 203 7.50 10.65 3.27
C GLY A 203 7.33 9.29 3.93
N ASP A 204 6.62 8.39 3.24
CA ASP A 204 6.52 6.99 3.66
C ASP A 204 7.77 6.24 3.17
N VAL A 205 8.40 5.48 4.06
CA VAL A 205 9.69 4.82 3.78
C VAL A 205 9.49 3.32 3.58
N LEU A 206 10.01 2.79 2.47
CA LEU A 206 10.12 1.35 2.23
C LEU A 206 11.60 0.96 2.21
N ASP A 207 12.02 0.19 3.20
CA ASP A 207 13.38 -0.30 3.29
C ASP A 207 13.60 -1.55 2.40
N LYS A 208 14.74 -1.55 1.72
CA LYS A 208 15.25 -2.64 0.89
C LYS A 208 16.65 -3.03 1.39
N PRO A 209 17.15 -4.23 1.09
CA PRO A 209 18.47 -4.66 1.54
C PRO A 209 19.61 -3.72 1.16
N SER A 210 19.51 -3.02 0.03
CA SER A 210 20.55 -2.13 -0.50
C SER A 210 20.13 -0.66 -0.61
N ALA A 211 18.89 -0.31 -0.22
CA ALA A 211 18.37 1.04 -0.41
C ALA A 211 17.20 1.37 0.52
N ARG A 212 16.92 2.66 0.69
CA ARG A 212 15.73 3.17 1.36
C ARG A 212 14.94 4.02 0.37
N LEU A 213 13.70 3.62 0.08
CA LEU A 213 12.82 4.33 -0.85
C LEU A 213 11.93 5.26 -0.04
N VAL A 214 11.82 6.52 -0.45
CA VAL A 214 10.95 7.50 0.20
C VAL A 214 9.89 7.99 -0.77
N PHE A 215 8.63 7.72 -0.45
CA PHE A 215 7.45 8.05 -1.24
C PHE A 215 6.78 9.29 -0.67
N GLN A 216 6.59 10.31 -1.50
CA GLN A 216 6.00 11.58 -1.08
C GLN A 216 4.54 11.65 -1.52
N TRP A 217 3.70 10.79 -0.94
CA TRP A 217 2.28 10.73 -1.28
C TRP A 217 1.54 12.03 -0.92
N PRO A 218 0.65 12.53 -1.80
CA PRO A 218 -0.24 13.64 -1.48
C PRO A 218 -1.02 13.41 -0.18
N GLY A 219 -1.18 14.47 0.62
CA GLY A 219 -1.87 14.42 1.91
C GLY A 219 -1.10 13.72 3.04
N ARG A 220 0.06 13.09 2.77
CA ARG A 220 0.91 12.44 3.78
C ARG A 220 2.18 13.22 4.10
N VAL A 221 2.69 13.98 3.13
CA VAL A 221 3.75 14.97 3.37
C VAL A 221 3.08 16.29 3.73
N ARG A 222 3.14 16.69 5.00
CA ARG A 222 2.76 18.06 5.36
C ARG A 222 3.77 19.01 4.74
N ASP A 223 3.29 19.87 3.86
CA ASP A 223 4.13 20.88 3.23
C ASP A 223 4.68 21.81 4.31
N ARG A 224 6.01 21.82 4.49
CA ARG A 224 6.67 22.63 5.54
C ARG A 224 6.49 24.14 5.27
N ALA A 225 6.01 24.52 4.08
CA ALA A 225 5.79 25.88 3.65
C ALA A 225 4.64 26.61 4.39
N GLN A 226 3.66 25.90 4.96
CA GLN A 226 2.53 26.55 5.63
C GLN A 226 2.82 26.99 7.08
N GLY A 227 3.93 26.54 7.68
CA GLY A 227 4.32 26.92 9.05
C GLY A 227 5.06 28.26 9.16
N LEU A 228 5.66 28.76 8.08
CA LEU A 228 6.41 30.03 8.11
C LEU A 228 5.56 31.26 7.77
N LEU A 229 4.46 31.11 7.03
CA LEU A 229 3.57 32.22 6.69
C LEU A 229 2.62 32.61 7.85
N ALA A 230 2.35 31.69 8.80
CA ALA A 230 1.49 31.96 9.95
C ALA A 230 2.19 32.70 11.11
N ALA A 231 3.53 32.79 11.10
CA ALA A 231 4.31 33.39 12.20
C ALA A 231 4.77 34.85 11.93
N GLY A 232 4.44 35.43 10.77
CA GLY A 232 4.95 36.74 10.33
C GLY A 232 4.03 37.94 10.59
N GLY A 233 2.90 37.79 11.27
CA GLY A 233 1.88 38.84 11.35
C GLY A 233 1.58 39.35 12.76
N GLN A 234 2.44 40.19 13.32
CA GLN A 234 2.04 41.07 14.43
C GLN A 234 2.53 42.50 14.17
N PRO A 235 1.64 43.45 13.83
CA PRO A 235 2.05 44.84 13.65
C PRO A 235 2.32 45.49 15.00
N VAL A 236 3.54 46.00 15.17
CA VAL A 236 3.92 46.87 16.29
C VAL A 236 3.14 48.17 16.18
N ARG A 237 2.24 48.43 17.15
CA ARG A 237 1.61 49.74 17.31
C ARG A 237 2.61 50.71 17.94
N LEU A 238 2.95 51.78 17.22
CA LEU A 238 3.64 52.95 17.77
C LEU A 238 2.65 53.80 18.58
N PRO A 239 3.06 54.37 19.73
CA PRO A 239 2.21 55.27 20.51
C PRO A 239 2.21 56.67 19.87
N THR A 240 1.03 57.19 19.58
CA THR A 240 0.81 58.60 19.22
C THR A 240 1.02 59.49 20.44
N ARG A 241 1.77 60.58 20.25
CA ARG A 241 1.79 61.75 21.14
C ARG A 241 0.63 62.68 20.83
#